data_AF-A0A931LRU7-F1
#
_entry.id   AF-A0A931LRU7-F1
#
_cell.length_a   1.000
_cell.length_b   1.000
_cell.length_c   1.000
_cell.angle_alpha   90.00
_cell.angle_beta   90.00
_cell.angle_gamma   90.00
#
_symmetry.space_group_name_H-M   'P 1'
#
loop_
_entity.id
_entity.type
_entity.pdbx_description
1 polymer ?
#
loop_
_entity_poly.entity_id
_entity_poly.type
_entity_poly.pdbx_seq_one_letter_code
_entity_poly.pdbx_strand_id
1 'polypeptide(L)'
;LAALTGAKAVTAAGAVFAGLQQLGVRKLALATPYPASISALGKTYWEAAGFTIVAHHRLDDVINIYEETEDRAAQLARAANVPAAEAVLISGTGLPTVGVLDALERELGKPVITSNQASMWRALRLAGLREPIAGFGRLLRS
;
A
#
# COMPACT_ATOMS: atom_id res chain seq x y z
N LEU A 1 0.03 21.08 10.14
CA LEU A 1 -0.81 21.30 8.93
C LEU A 1 -2.27 21.49 9.30
N ALA A 2 -3.02 20.46 9.71
CA ALA A 2 -4.45 20.60 10.04
C ALA A 2 -4.72 21.71 11.07
N ALA A 3 -3.98 21.75 12.18
CA ALA A 3 -4.11 22.81 13.19
C ALA A 3 -3.72 24.22 12.67
N LEU A 4 -2.85 24.29 11.65
CA LEU A 4 -2.38 25.56 11.09
C LEU A 4 -3.35 26.11 10.03
N THR A 5 -4.08 25.24 9.33
CA THR A 5 -4.90 25.62 8.17
C THR A 5 -6.40 25.45 8.38
N GLY A 6 -6.82 24.71 9.41
CA GLY A 6 -8.21 24.26 9.59
C GLY A 6 -8.65 23.19 8.59
N ALA A 7 -7.79 22.79 7.64
CA ALA A 7 -8.10 21.78 6.64
C ALA A 7 -7.89 20.36 7.18
N LYS A 8 -8.67 19.41 6.65
CA LYS A 8 -8.42 17.99 6.87
C LYS A 8 -7.08 17.61 6.23
N ALA A 9 -6.22 16.92 6.97
CA ALA A 9 -4.92 16.44 6.48
C ALA A 9 -4.77 14.95 6.76
N VAL A 10 -4.00 14.27 5.92
CA VAL A 10 -3.65 12.87 6.10
C VAL A 10 -2.25 12.60 5.56
N THR A 11 -1.52 11.70 6.23
CA THR A 11 -0.23 11.20 5.75
C THR A 11 -0.44 9.94 4.94
N ALA A 12 0.52 9.59 4.07
CA ALA A 12 0.45 8.34 3.31
C ALA A 12 0.34 7.10 4.22
N ALA A 13 1.12 7.05 5.31
CA ALA A 13 1.02 5.98 6.30
C ALA A 13 -0.35 5.95 7.01
N GLY A 14 -0.89 7.11 7.39
CA GLY A 14 -2.23 7.19 7.97
C GLY A 14 -3.34 6.78 7.00
N ALA A 15 -3.16 7.05 5.71
CA ALA A 15 -4.08 6.62 4.66
C ALA A 15 -4.05 5.10 4.45
N VAL A 16 -2.84 4.51 4.39
CA VAL A 16 -2.67 3.04 4.34
C VAL A 16 -3.28 2.38 5.57
N PHE A 17 -3.00 2.89 6.78
CA PHE A 17 -3.59 2.38 8.01
C PHE A 17 -5.13 2.36 7.93
N ALA A 18 -5.74 3.49 7.54
CA ALA A 18 -7.18 3.59 7.40
C ALA A 18 -7.74 2.64 6.31
N GLY A 19 -7.01 2.45 5.21
CA GLY A 19 -7.41 1.52 4.15
C GLY A 19 -7.32 0.05 4.58
N LEU A 20 -6.29 -0.33 5.33
CA LEU A 20 -6.18 -1.66 5.91
C LEU A 20 -7.30 -1.95 6.92
N GLN A 21 -7.66 -0.96 7.75
CA GLN A 21 -8.80 -1.05 8.66
C GLN A 21 -10.13 -1.20 7.90
N GLN A 22 -10.33 -0.41 6.84
CA GLN A 22 -11.52 -0.49 5.99
C GLN A 22 -11.71 -1.90 5.40
N LEU A 23 -10.61 -2.56 5.02
CA LEU A 23 -10.62 -3.90 4.44
C LEU A 23 -10.59 -5.03 5.49
N GLY A 24 -10.57 -4.70 6.80
CA GLY A 24 -10.54 -5.69 7.88
C GLY A 24 -9.24 -6.50 7.95
N VAL A 25 -8.14 -5.97 7.42
CA VAL A 25 -6.85 -6.68 7.33
C VAL A 25 -6.06 -6.56 8.63
N ARG A 26 -5.42 -7.66 9.06
CA ARG A 26 -4.47 -7.72 10.18
C ARG A 26 -3.13 -8.34 9.81
N LYS A 27 -3.08 -9.29 8.87
CA LYS A 27 -1.85 -9.99 8.44
C LYS A 27 -1.39 -9.50 7.07
N LEU A 28 -0.19 -8.93 7.00
CA LEU A 28 0.35 -8.31 5.79
C LEU A 28 1.56 -9.07 5.27
N ALA A 29 1.62 -9.21 3.95
CA ALA A 29 2.87 -9.32 3.23
C ALA A 29 3.38 -7.91 2.91
N LEU A 30 4.57 -7.56 3.39
CA LEU A 30 5.19 -6.26 3.16
C LEU A 30 6.11 -6.32 1.94
N ALA A 31 5.86 -5.46 0.97
CA ALA A 31 6.67 -5.25 -0.23
C ALA A 31 7.28 -3.84 -0.14
N THR A 32 8.61 -3.73 -0.16
CA THR A 32 9.28 -2.42 -0.02
C THR A 32 10.36 -2.22 -1.07
N PRO A 33 10.42 -1.08 -1.77
CA PRO A 33 11.46 -0.82 -2.75
C PRO A 33 12.62 -0.02 -2.12
N TYR A 34 13.03 -0.39 -0.91
CA TYR A 34 13.99 0.36 -0.11
C TYR A 34 15.24 -0.46 0.24
N PRO A 35 16.35 0.21 0.61
CA PRO A 35 17.48 -0.44 1.25
C PRO A 35 17.05 -1.18 2.54
N ALA A 36 17.80 -2.21 2.91
CA ALA A 36 17.45 -3.11 4.01
C ALA A 36 17.16 -2.38 5.33
N SER A 37 17.92 -1.32 5.65
CA SER A 37 17.73 -0.52 6.86
C SER A 37 16.35 0.16 6.91
N ILE A 38 15.94 0.79 5.82
CA ILE A 38 14.63 1.46 5.71
C ILE A 38 13.49 0.44 5.67
N SER A 39 13.68 -0.66 4.96
CA SER A 39 12.73 -1.77 4.93
C SER A 39 12.49 -2.35 6.33
N ALA A 40 13.53 -2.52 7.15
CA ALA A 40 13.40 -3.00 8.53
C ALA A 40 12.61 -2.02 9.40
N LEU A 41 12.84 -0.71 9.27
CA LEU A 41 12.06 0.31 9.96
C LEU A 41 10.57 0.26 9.54
N GLY A 42 10.30 0.04 8.25
CA GLY A 42 8.94 -0.13 7.75
C GLY A 42 8.23 -1.34 8.37
N LYS A 43 8.92 -2.48 8.50
CA LYS A 43 8.40 -3.66 9.19
C LYS A 43 8.03 -3.34 10.64
N THR A 44 8.98 -2.78 11.39
CA THR A 44 8.78 -2.40 12.80
C THR A 44 7.62 -1.41 12.96
N TYR A 45 7.48 -0.44 12.05
CA TYR A 45 6.39 0.54 12.08
C TYR A 45 5.02 -0.13 11.96
N TRP A 46 4.83 -1.02 11.00
CA TRP A 46 3.54 -1.70 10.81
C TRP A 46 3.24 -2.72 11.91
N GLU A 47 4.26 -3.37 12.47
CA GLU A 47 4.12 -4.23 13.64
C GLU A 47 3.67 -3.42 14.87
N ALA A 48 4.30 -2.27 15.12
CA ALA A 48 3.90 -1.36 16.20
C ALA A 48 2.50 -0.74 15.98
N ALA A 49 2.06 -0.62 14.72
CA ALA A 49 0.71 -0.20 14.37
C ALA A 49 -0.36 -1.30 14.55
N GLY A 50 0.02 -2.49 15.02
CA GLY A 50 -0.90 -3.58 15.36
C GLY A 50 -1.16 -4.58 14.23
N PHE A 51 -0.37 -4.55 13.15
CA PHE A 51 -0.42 -5.55 12.08
C PHE A 51 0.61 -6.66 12.31
N THR A 52 0.33 -7.87 11.82
CA THR A 52 1.32 -8.96 11.79
C THR A 52 1.95 -9.01 10.41
N ILE A 53 3.27 -8.83 10.32
CA ILE A 53 4.00 -8.97 9.05
C ILE A 53 4.40 -10.44 8.88
N VAL A 54 3.67 -11.16 8.00
CA VAL A 54 3.87 -12.60 7.77
C VAL A 54 4.86 -12.92 6.66
N ALA A 55 5.17 -11.93 5.82
CA ALA A 55 6.22 -12.00 4.81
C ALA A 55 6.75 -10.59 4.54
N HIS A 56 8.01 -10.49 4.15
CA HIS A 56 8.63 -9.24 3.77
C HIS A 56 9.58 -9.47 2.60
N HIS A 57 9.32 -8.79 1.48
CA HIS A 57 10.19 -8.81 0.30
C HIS A 57 10.62 -7.39 -0.06
N ARG A 58 11.85 -7.27 -0.57
CA ARG A 58 12.40 -6.00 -1.04
C ARG A 58 12.57 -6.04 -2.55
N LEU A 59 12.42 -4.90 -3.21
CA LEU A 59 12.85 -4.77 -4.59
C LEU A 59 14.37 -4.54 -4.59
N ASP A 60 15.10 -5.43 -5.26
CA ASP A 60 16.54 -5.32 -5.42
C ASP A 60 16.88 -4.32 -6.54
N ASP A 61 18.13 -3.85 -6.59
CA ASP A 61 18.67 -3.02 -7.68
C ASP A 61 17.87 -1.75 -8.01
N VAL A 62 17.25 -1.12 -7.00
CA VAL A 62 16.57 0.18 -7.16
C VAL A 62 17.60 1.30 -7.11
N ILE A 63 17.86 1.94 -8.25
CA ILE A 63 18.74 3.12 -8.36
C ILE A 63 17.92 4.40 -8.16
N ASN A 64 16.82 4.54 -8.91
CA ASN A 64 15.88 5.64 -8.81
C ASN A 64 14.45 5.09 -8.80
N ILE A 65 13.76 5.25 -7.66
CA ILE A 65 12.41 4.72 -7.47
C ILE A 65 11.39 5.27 -8.47
N TYR A 66 11.63 6.47 -9.00
CA TYR A 66 10.72 7.14 -9.93
C TYR A 66 10.91 6.66 -11.40
N GLU A 67 11.99 5.93 -11.68
CA GLU A 67 12.26 5.30 -12.98
C GLU A 67 11.86 3.82 -13.00
N GLU A 68 11.40 3.28 -11.87
CA GLU A 68 10.90 1.92 -11.77
C GLU A 68 9.59 1.72 -12.54
N THR A 69 9.25 0.46 -12.84
CA THR A 69 8.09 0.12 -13.66
C THR A 69 6.98 -0.56 -12.85
N GLU A 70 5.74 -0.45 -13.34
CA GLU A 70 4.61 -1.18 -12.75
C GLU A 70 4.80 -2.70 -12.83
N ASP A 71 5.51 -3.20 -13.85
CA ASP A 71 5.88 -4.61 -13.97
C ASP A 71 6.78 -5.07 -12.81
N ARG A 72 7.79 -4.27 -12.46
CA ARG A 72 8.65 -4.56 -11.30
C ARG A 72 7.87 -4.47 -9.99
N ALA A 73 6.92 -3.53 -9.89
CA ALA A 73 6.03 -3.47 -8.74
C ALA A 73 5.11 -4.71 -8.62
N ALA A 74 4.60 -5.22 -9.73
CA ALA A 74 3.81 -6.44 -9.77
C ALA A 74 4.66 -7.67 -9.39
N GLN A 75 5.89 -7.77 -9.91
CA GLN A 75 6.84 -8.82 -9.51
C GLN A 75 7.14 -8.79 -8.01
N LEU A 76 7.41 -7.60 -7.46
CA LEU A 76 7.63 -7.40 -6.03
C LEU A 76 6.43 -7.89 -5.20
N ALA A 77 5.22 -7.56 -5.60
CA ALA A 77 4.01 -7.99 -4.90
C ALA A 77 3.81 -9.50 -4.97
N ARG A 78 4.08 -10.14 -6.12
CA ARG A 78 4.06 -11.60 -6.27
C ARG A 78 5.07 -12.26 -5.36
N ALA A 79 6.29 -11.74 -5.31
CA ALA A 79 7.37 -12.28 -4.48
C ALA A 79 7.10 -12.13 -2.98
N ALA A 80 6.43 -11.04 -2.56
CA ALA A 80 6.02 -10.86 -1.17
C ALA A 80 4.81 -11.72 -0.78
N ASN A 81 3.95 -12.08 -1.73
CA ASN A 81 2.70 -12.76 -1.45
C ASN A 81 2.91 -14.18 -0.92
N VAL A 82 2.34 -14.47 0.24
CA VAL A 82 2.30 -15.81 0.85
C VAL A 82 0.88 -16.19 1.26
N PRO A 83 0.52 -17.48 1.35
CA PRO A 83 -0.82 -17.91 1.74
C PRO A 83 -1.32 -17.32 3.07
N ALA A 84 -0.43 -17.12 4.04
CA ALA A 84 -0.77 -16.58 5.36
C ALA A 84 -1.13 -15.08 5.37
N ALA A 85 -0.85 -14.34 4.29
CA ALA A 85 -1.12 -12.91 4.20
C ALA A 85 -2.58 -12.65 3.76
N GLU A 86 -3.25 -11.73 4.43
CA GLU A 86 -4.60 -11.28 4.07
C GLU A 86 -4.55 -10.19 2.99
N ALA A 87 -3.46 -9.42 2.92
CA ALA A 87 -3.19 -8.46 1.86
C ALA A 87 -1.69 -8.27 1.62
N VAL A 88 -1.34 -7.73 0.45
CA VAL A 88 0.01 -7.25 0.14
C VAL A 88 0.03 -5.74 0.27
N LEU A 89 0.98 -5.20 1.04
CA LEU A 89 1.25 -3.77 1.10
C LEU A 89 2.53 -3.45 0.33
N ILE A 90 2.40 -2.75 -0.79
CA ILE A 90 3.55 -2.13 -1.48
C ILE A 90 3.77 -0.75 -0.86
N SER A 91 4.73 -0.67 0.04
CA SER A 91 5.01 0.55 0.81
C SER A 91 5.92 1.50 0.04
N GLY A 92 5.42 2.70 -0.23
CA GLY A 92 6.18 3.79 -0.84
C GLY A 92 5.37 4.59 -1.84
N THR A 93 5.69 5.87 -1.96
CA THR A 93 4.99 6.82 -2.84
C THR A 93 5.70 7.05 -4.18
N GLY A 94 6.94 6.56 -4.34
CA GLY A 94 7.74 6.72 -5.56
C GLY A 94 7.51 5.66 -6.63
N LEU A 95 7.17 4.43 -6.24
CA LEU A 95 7.03 3.29 -7.14
C LEU A 95 5.72 3.37 -7.94
N PRO A 96 5.76 3.37 -9.28
CA PRO A 96 4.54 3.30 -10.10
C PRO A 96 3.81 1.97 -9.85
N THR A 97 2.51 2.04 -9.58
CA THR A 97 1.72 0.87 -9.16
C THR A 97 0.27 0.87 -9.63
N VAL A 98 -0.33 2.04 -9.90
CA VAL A 98 -1.79 2.19 -9.95
C VAL A 98 -2.43 1.41 -11.10
N GLY A 99 -1.75 1.31 -12.26
CA GLY A 99 -2.25 0.64 -13.45
C GLY A 99 -2.34 -0.88 -13.33
N VAL A 100 -1.58 -1.49 -12.41
CA VAL A 100 -1.52 -2.96 -12.28
C VAL A 100 -2.37 -3.51 -11.13
N LEU A 101 -2.91 -2.66 -10.25
CA LEU A 101 -3.54 -3.13 -9.00
C LEU A 101 -4.70 -4.07 -9.20
N ASP A 102 -5.62 -3.75 -10.11
CA ASP A 102 -6.81 -4.59 -10.28
C ASP A 102 -6.48 -5.95 -10.91
N ALA A 103 -5.59 -5.98 -11.90
CA ALA A 103 -5.12 -7.22 -12.49
C ALA A 103 -4.36 -8.08 -11.47
N LEU A 104 -3.51 -7.44 -10.67
CA LEU A 104 -2.72 -8.11 -9.65
C LEU A 104 -3.61 -8.66 -8.52
N GLU A 105 -4.62 -7.93 -8.06
CA GLU A 105 -5.56 -8.46 -7.06
C GLU A 105 -6.38 -9.65 -7.58
N ARG A 106 -6.75 -9.64 -8.86
CA ARG A 106 -7.42 -10.78 -9.51
C ARG A 106 -6.51 -12.00 -9.56
N GLU A 107 -5.23 -11.79 -9.87
CA GLU A 107 -4.21 -12.84 -9.89
C GLU A 107 -3.93 -13.41 -8.49
N LEU A 108 -3.69 -12.55 -7.49
CA LEU A 108 -3.29 -12.96 -6.15
C LEU A 108 -4.46 -13.43 -5.27
N GLY A 109 -5.70 -13.15 -5.68
CA GLY A 109 -6.92 -13.46 -4.92
C GLY A 109 -7.12 -12.62 -3.66
N LYS A 110 -6.23 -11.66 -3.36
CA LYS A 110 -6.26 -10.82 -2.16
C LYS A 110 -5.99 -9.34 -2.48
N PRO A 111 -6.37 -8.41 -1.59
CA PRO A 111 -6.13 -6.98 -1.80
C PRO A 111 -4.64 -6.65 -1.93
N VAL A 112 -4.32 -5.67 -2.77
CA VAL A 112 -3.00 -5.06 -2.88
C VAL A 112 -3.15 -3.57 -2.61
N ILE A 113 -2.51 -3.11 -1.53
CA ILE A 113 -2.59 -1.73 -1.06
C ILE A 113 -1.28 -1.03 -1.39
N THR A 114 -1.36 0.20 -1.91
CA THR A 114 -0.20 1.07 -2.12
C THR A 114 -0.38 2.41 -1.42
N SER A 115 0.73 3.10 -1.13
CA SER A 115 0.68 4.41 -0.48
C SER A 115 -0.07 5.45 -1.31
N ASN A 116 0.12 5.46 -2.64
CA ASN A 116 -0.53 6.44 -3.53
C ASN A 116 -2.03 6.15 -3.68
N GLN A 117 -2.39 4.89 -3.88
CA GLN A 117 -3.79 4.43 -3.95
C GLN A 117 -4.55 4.76 -2.66
N ALA A 118 -3.97 4.42 -1.50
CA ALA A 118 -4.59 4.68 -0.21
C ALA A 118 -4.71 6.18 0.09
N SER A 119 -3.70 6.97 -0.28
CA SER A 119 -3.73 8.43 -0.11
C SER A 119 -4.88 9.06 -0.90
N MET A 120 -5.06 8.66 -2.16
CA MET A 120 -6.18 9.11 -2.99
C MET A 120 -7.52 8.69 -2.38
N TRP A 121 -7.67 7.40 -2.04
CA TRP A 121 -8.87 6.87 -1.37
C TRP A 121 -9.22 7.70 -0.13
N ARG A 122 -8.24 7.95 0.75
CA ARG A 122 -8.46 8.65 2.00
C ARG A 122 -8.76 10.13 1.79
N ALA A 123 -8.11 10.78 0.83
CA ALA A 123 -8.39 12.17 0.47
C ALA A 123 -9.84 12.33 -0.01
N LEU A 124 -10.32 11.45 -0.90
CA LEU A 124 -11.71 11.45 -1.37
C LEU A 124 -12.70 11.30 -0.21
N ARG A 125 -12.45 10.34 0.70
CA ARG A 125 -13.30 10.12 1.88
C ARG A 125 -13.31 11.32 2.83
N LEU A 126 -12.17 12.01 3.00
CA LEU A 126 -12.11 13.24 3.79
C LEU A 126 -12.86 14.40 3.12
N ALA A 127 -12.90 14.44 1.78
CA ALA A 127 -13.68 15.39 0.99
C ALA A 127 -15.20 15.07 0.95
N GLY A 128 -15.63 13.94 1.53
CA GLY A 128 -17.03 13.53 1.55
C GLY A 128 -17.47 12.69 0.34
N LEU A 129 -16.55 12.39 -0.58
CA LEU A 129 -16.78 11.56 -1.76
C LEU A 129 -16.67 10.09 -1.36
N ARG A 130 -17.72 9.31 -1.64
CA ARG A 130 -17.91 7.92 -1.19
C ARG A 130 -18.12 6.91 -2.32
N GLU A 131 -18.14 7.40 -3.54
CA GLU A 131 -18.38 6.63 -4.74
C GLU A 131 -17.25 5.58 -4.92
N PRO A 132 -17.61 4.34 -5.31
CA PRO A 132 -16.63 3.32 -5.63
C PRO A 132 -15.98 3.63 -6.99
N ILE A 133 -14.66 3.50 -7.07
CA ILE A 133 -13.90 3.68 -8.30
C ILE A 133 -13.34 2.32 -8.74
N ALA A 134 -13.83 1.82 -9.87
CA ALA A 134 -13.41 0.55 -10.46
C ALA A 134 -12.03 0.66 -11.13
N GLY A 135 -11.38 -0.49 -11.37
CA GLY A 135 -10.10 -0.57 -12.11
C GLY A 135 -8.84 -0.30 -11.29
N PHE A 136 -8.95 0.15 -10.04
CA PHE A 136 -7.80 0.50 -9.20
C PHE A 136 -7.75 -0.30 -7.88
N GLY A 137 -8.09 -1.59 -7.93
CA GLY A 137 -8.07 -2.48 -6.76
C GLY A 137 -9.25 -2.30 -5.78
N ARG A 138 -9.34 -3.21 -4.80
CA ARG A 138 -10.46 -3.34 -3.85
C ARG A 138 -10.63 -2.11 -2.97
N LEU A 139 -9.53 -1.43 -2.60
CA LEU A 139 -9.60 -0.27 -1.72
C LEU A 139 -10.40 0.88 -2.35
N LEU A 140 -10.13 1.23 -3.61
CA LEU A 140 -10.91 2.28 -4.29
C LEU A 140 -12.35 1.87 -4.60
N ARG A 141 -12.66 0.57 -4.66
CA ARG A 141 -14.03 0.08 -4.80
C ARG A 141 -14.81 0.04 -3.47
N SER A 142 -14.16 0.27 -2.33
CA SER A 142 -14.73 0.14 -0.98
C SER A 142 -15.25 1.44 -0.39
#